data_AF-A0A7W1U4R1-F1
#
_entry.id   AF-A0A7W1U4R1-F1
#
_cell.length_a   1.000
_cell.length_b   1.000
_cell.length_c   1.000
_cell.angle_alpha   90.00
_cell.angle_beta   90.00
_cell.angle_gamma   90.00
#
_symmetry.space_group_name_H-M   'P 1'
#
loop_
_entity.id
_entity.type
_entity.pdbx_description
1 polymer ?
#
loop_
_entity_poly.entity_id
_entity_poly.type
_entity_poly.pdbx_seq_one_letter_code
_entity_poly.pdbx_strand_id
1 'polypeptide(L)'
;MIDVREDLYVVIEQLETTLAPQPKPLNHGFSKDVSYLVLGAFSLSESSDAFFILSNDHDEIWFISNRHLRTYKLLPGATAFRLPVTSALPRRAKAPRARRRKSLAKPPVRRLATNGASHH
;
A
#
# COMPACT_ATOMS: atom_id res chain seq x y z
N MET A 1 10.36 11.94 16.37
CA MET A 1 10.19 10.50 16.66
C MET A 1 8.79 10.12 16.20
N ILE A 2 8.64 9.03 15.45
CA ILE A 2 7.31 8.48 15.15
C ILE A 2 7.02 7.45 16.23
N ASP A 3 5.91 7.61 16.94
CA ASP A 3 5.43 6.60 17.87
C ASP A 3 4.93 5.36 17.10
N VAL A 4 5.30 4.17 17.55
CA VAL A 4 4.85 2.90 16.96
C VAL A 4 4.43 1.96 18.07
N ARG A 5 3.29 1.31 17.84
CA ARG A 5 2.76 0.22 18.66
C ARG A 5 3.83 -0.85 18.92
N GLU A 6 4.20 -1.02 20.19
CA GLU A 6 5.24 -1.92 20.72
C GLU A 6 4.98 -3.43 20.47
N ASP A 7 3.84 -3.76 19.86
CA ASP A 7 3.34 -5.10 19.60
C ASP A 7 3.10 -5.38 18.10
N LEU A 8 3.54 -4.49 17.21
CA LEU A 8 3.28 -4.57 15.78
C LEU A 8 4.21 -5.53 15.04
N TYR A 9 3.62 -6.55 14.41
CA TYR A 9 4.27 -7.38 13.40
C TYR A 9 3.91 -6.92 11.98
N VAL A 10 4.92 -6.87 11.11
CA VAL A 10 4.81 -6.58 9.68
C VAL A 10 5.31 -7.74 8.82
N VAL A 11 4.87 -7.81 7.57
CA VAL A 11 5.38 -8.74 6.55
C VAL A 11 5.96 -7.97 5.36
N ILE A 12 6.91 -8.59 4.66
CA ILE A 12 7.53 -8.02 3.46
C ILE A 12 6.64 -8.26 2.23
N GLU A 13 6.09 -7.17 1.68
CA GLU A 13 5.54 -7.11 0.32
C GLU A 13 6.46 -6.23 -0.53
N GLN A 14 7.61 -6.80 -0.94
CA GLN A 14 8.64 -6.06 -1.67
C GLN A 14 8.09 -5.44 -2.96
N LEU A 15 8.26 -4.12 -3.08
CA LEU A 15 7.97 -3.39 -4.31
C LEU A 15 9.08 -3.68 -5.34
N GLU A 16 8.71 -4.09 -6.56
CA GLU A 16 9.64 -4.46 -7.63
C GLU A 16 9.77 -3.41 -8.74
N THR A 17 9.12 -2.26 -8.62
CA THR A 17 9.17 -1.21 -9.65
C THR A 17 10.54 -0.53 -9.70
N THR A 18 10.83 0.18 -10.80
CA THR A 18 12.03 1.01 -10.94
C THR A 18 12.13 2.15 -9.92
N LEU A 19 11.00 2.52 -9.30
CA LEU A 19 10.90 3.50 -8.23
C LEU A 19 10.79 2.86 -6.83
N ALA A 20 11.09 1.57 -6.70
CA ALA A 20 11.16 0.90 -5.40
C ALA A 20 12.33 1.50 -4.59
N PRO A 21 12.11 1.84 -3.30
CA PRO A 21 13.21 2.27 -2.44
C PRO A 21 14.24 1.15 -2.27
N GLN A 22 15.46 1.54 -1.90
CA GLN A 22 16.51 0.62 -1.48
C GLN A 22 16.69 0.75 0.03
N PRO A 23 17.13 -0.31 0.74
CA PRO A 23 17.43 -1.66 0.23
C PRO A 23 16.18 -2.49 -0.10
N LYS A 24 16.29 -3.40 -1.09
CA LYS A 24 15.25 -4.42 -1.40
C LYS A 24 15.28 -5.54 -0.34
N PRO A 25 14.30 -5.65 0.59
CA PRO A 25 14.44 -6.51 1.78
C PRO A 25 14.72 -7.98 1.47
N LEU A 26 14.12 -8.55 0.41
CA LEU A 26 14.30 -9.96 0.05
C LEU A 26 15.73 -10.31 -0.42
N ASN A 27 16.54 -9.29 -0.75
CA ASN A 27 17.95 -9.45 -1.09
C ASN A 27 18.87 -9.34 0.16
N HIS A 28 18.31 -9.02 1.33
CA HIS A 28 19.02 -8.70 2.57
C HIS A 28 18.48 -9.51 3.76
N GLY A 29 18.28 -10.82 3.55
CA GLY A 29 17.91 -11.74 4.62
C GLY A 29 16.48 -11.60 5.15
N PHE A 30 15.53 -11.10 4.35
CA PHE A 30 14.11 -11.14 4.71
C PHE A 30 13.33 -12.13 3.85
N SER A 31 12.33 -12.77 4.47
CA SER A 31 11.46 -13.78 3.88
C SER A 31 10.01 -13.30 3.76
N LYS A 32 9.26 -13.82 2.76
CA LYS A 32 7.83 -13.51 2.57
C LYS A 32 6.93 -14.24 3.56
N ASP A 33 7.37 -15.40 4.02
CA ASP A 33 6.62 -16.31 4.90
C ASP A 33 6.94 -16.08 6.39
N VAL A 34 7.69 -15.01 6.69
CA VAL A 34 8.03 -14.56 8.04
C VAL A 34 7.43 -13.17 8.27
N SER A 35 6.93 -12.95 9.48
CA SER A 35 6.53 -11.65 9.99
C SER A 35 7.51 -11.18 11.06
N TYR A 36 7.81 -9.89 11.06
CA TYR A 36 8.89 -9.26 11.82
C TYR A 36 8.29 -8.27 12.81
N LEU A 37 8.75 -8.33 14.06
CA LEU A 37 8.43 -7.35 15.09
C LEU A 37 9.05 -6.01 14.71
N VAL A 38 8.27 -4.93 14.81
CA VAL A 38 8.77 -3.56 14.63
C VAL A 38 9.48 -3.12 15.90
N LEU A 39 10.78 -2.83 15.78
CA LEU A 39 11.61 -2.33 16.89
C LEU A 39 11.57 -0.80 17.04
N GLY A 40 10.99 -0.12 16.04
CA GLY A 40 10.75 1.32 16.03
C GLY A 40 10.52 1.83 14.61
N ALA A 41 10.23 3.12 14.48
CA ALA A 41 10.24 3.80 13.17
C ALA A 41 10.86 5.20 13.25
N PHE A 42 11.50 5.60 12.16
CA PHE A 42 11.95 6.95 11.93
C PHE A 42 11.45 7.47 10.59
N SER A 43 11.43 8.79 10.43
CA SER A 43 11.23 9.45 9.14
C SER A 43 12.28 10.53 9.04
N LEU A 44 12.89 10.68 7.87
CA LEU A 44 13.63 11.89 7.56
C LEU A 44 12.59 13.01 7.37
N SER A 45 12.88 14.22 7.83
CA SER A 45 11.93 15.35 7.79
C SER A 45 11.60 15.80 6.37
N GLU A 46 12.42 15.43 5.40
CA GLU A 46 12.34 15.86 3.99
C GLU A 46 11.70 14.79 3.08
N SER A 47 11.44 13.58 3.58
CA SER A 47 10.83 12.49 2.81
C SER A 47 9.46 12.10 3.35
N SER A 48 8.48 11.88 2.45
CA SER A 48 7.19 11.27 2.82
C SER A 48 7.29 9.75 3.14
N ASP A 49 8.48 9.17 3.03
CA ASP A 49 8.76 7.77 3.35
C ASP A 49 9.20 7.65 4.83
N ALA A 50 8.55 6.74 5.55
CA ALA A 50 8.95 6.34 6.90
C ALA A 50 9.69 4.99 6.82
N PHE A 51 10.70 4.82 7.66
CA PHE A 51 11.53 3.63 7.74
C PHE A 51 11.30 2.93 9.07
N PHE A 52 11.14 1.61 9.02
CA PHE A 52 10.88 0.75 10.15
C PHE A 52 12.14 -0.04 10.49
N ILE A 53 12.46 -0.12 11.78
CA ILE A 53 13.62 -0.86 12.30
C ILE A 53 13.17 -2.30 12.52
N LEU A 54 13.75 -3.23 11.78
CA LEU A 54 13.44 -4.67 11.83
C LEU A 54 14.74 -5.47 12.03
N SER A 55 14.63 -6.65 12.62
CA SER A 55 15.73 -7.63 12.66
C SER A 55 15.48 -8.75 11.63
N ASN A 56 16.36 -8.87 10.64
CA ASN A 56 16.21 -9.82 9.53
C ASN A 56 16.46 -11.28 9.97
N ASP A 57 16.38 -12.24 9.05
CA ASP A 57 16.55 -13.69 9.35
C ASP A 57 17.99 -14.07 9.77
N HIS A 58 18.95 -13.14 9.70
CA HIS A 58 20.33 -13.27 10.16
C HIS A 58 20.63 -12.46 11.45
N ASP A 59 19.57 -12.03 12.16
CA ASP A 59 19.63 -11.18 13.36
C ASP A 59 20.19 -9.75 13.14
N GLU A 60 20.43 -9.34 11.89
CA GLU A 60 20.92 -8.00 11.54
C GLU A 60 19.82 -6.94 11.65
N ILE A 61 20.17 -5.74 12.13
CA ILE A 61 19.25 -4.59 12.19
C ILE A 61 19.22 -3.85 10.86
N TRP A 62 18.03 -3.72 10.28
CA TRP A 62 17.81 -3.06 9.00
C TRP A 62 16.72 -1.99 9.08
N PHE A 63 16.88 -0.95 8.26
CA PHE A 63 15.94 0.15 8.10
C PHE A 63 15.12 -0.02 6.82
N ILE A 64 13.90 -0.53 6.95
CA ILE A 64 13.06 -0.90 5.81
C ILE A 64 12.00 0.17 5.56
N SER A 65 11.95 0.73 4.34
CA SER A 65 10.90 1.67 3.94
C SER A 65 9.51 1.02 4.06
N ASN A 66 8.58 1.75 4.67
CA ASN A 66 7.16 1.41 4.83
C ASN A 66 6.49 0.95 3.52
N ARG A 67 7.00 1.37 2.35
CA ARG A 67 6.51 0.97 1.03
C ARG A 67 6.67 -0.53 0.74
N HIS A 68 7.66 -1.20 1.36
CA HIS A 68 7.86 -2.65 1.31
C HIS A 68 7.06 -3.43 2.36
N LEU A 69 6.33 -2.77 3.26
CA LEU A 69 5.75 -3.39 4.45
C LEU A 69 4.22 -3.46 4.40
N ARG A 70 3.65 -4.52 4.96
CA ARG A 70 2.22 -4.60 5.32
C ARG A 70 2.09 -5.00 6.78
N THR A 71 1.09 -4.46 7.46
CA THR A 71 0.72 -4.90 8.81
C THR A 71 0.26 -6.36 8.77
N TYR A 72 0.64 -7.13 9.78
CA TYR A 72 0.24 -8.54 9.91
C TYR A 72 -0.65 -8.74 11.14
N LYS A 73 -0.12 -8.49 12.34
CA LYS A 73 -0.82 -8.68 13.62
C LYS A 73 -0.31 -7.66 14.64
N LEU A 74 -1.14 -7.39 15.65
CA LEU A 74 -0.70 -6.87 16.95
C LEU A 74 -0.64 -8.06 17.91
N LEU A 75 0.46 -8.25 18.63
CA LEU A 75 0.62 -9.33 19.61
C LEU A 75 1.18 -8.77 20.92
N PRO A 76 0.33 -8.31 21.85
CA PRO A 76 0.76 -7.70 23.10
C PRO A 76 1.70 -8.61 23.91
N GLY A 77 2.80 -8.04 24.42
CA GLY A 77 3.78 -8.78 25.23
C GLY A 77 4.66 -9.76 24.45
N ALA A 78 4.68 -9.69 23.11
CA ALA A 78 5.56 -10.54 22.31
C ALA A 78 7.04 -10.19 22.46
N THR A 79 7.88 -11.21 22.61
CA THR A 79 9.34 -11.08 22.78
C THR A 79 10.14 -11.64 21.61
N ALA A 80 9.50 -12.36 20.68
CA ALA A 80 10.16 -12.97 19.53
C ALA A 80 10.24 -12.00 18.35
N PHE A 81 11.44 -11.75 17.81
CA PHE A 81 11.58 -10.84 16.66
C PHE A 81 10.87 -11.31 15.39
N ARG A 82 10.60 -12.63 15.27
CA ARG A 82 10.06 -13.27 14.07
C ARG A 82 8.96 -14.26 14.42
N LEU A 83 7.91 -14.30 13.60
CA LEU A 83 6.83 -15.30 13.68
C LEU A 83 6.47 -15.79 12.26
N PRO A 84 6.21 -17.09 12.06
CA PRO A 84 5.81 -17.61 10.75
C PRO A 84 4.43 -17.05 10.34
N VAL A 85 4.29 -16.72 9.05
CA VAL A 85 3.05 -16.21 8.46
C VAL A 85 2.09 -17.37 8.21
N THR A 86 1.27 -17.71 9.20
CA THR A 86 0.17 -18.66 9.00
C THR A 86 -0.88 -18.05 8.06
N SER A 87 -1.16 -18.72 6.94
CA SER A 87 -2.11 -18.32 5.89
C SER A 87 -3.59 -18.53 6.28
N ALA A 88 -3.98 -18.03 7.45
CA ALA A 88 -5.28 -18.31 8.08
C ALA A 88 -6.34 -17.20 7.90
N LEU A 89 -6.05 -16.12 7.15
CA LEU A 89 -7.01 -15.04 6.90
C LEU A 89 -7.18 -14.76 5.40
N PRO A 90 -8.42 -14.70 4.87
CA PRO A 90 -8.65 -14.31 3.49
C PRO A 90 -8.20 -12.86 3.29
N ARG A 91 -7.20 -12.63 2.42
CA ARG A 91 -6.81 -11.28 1.98
C ARG A 91 -8.08 -10.60 1.46
N ARG A 92 -8.56 -9.59 2.19
CA ARG A 92 -9.79 -8.83 1.89
C ARG A 92 -9.74 -8.42 0.41
N ALA A 93 -10.60 -9.05 -0.40
CA ALA A 93 -10.53 -8.91 -1.86
C ALA A 93 -10.62 -7.42 -2.22
N LYS A 94 -9.77 -6.97 -3.17
CA LYS A 94 -9.84 -5.60 -3.68
C LYS A 94 -11.26 -5.39 -4.21
N ALA A 95 -12.02 -4.49 -3.56
CA ALA A 95 -13.35 -4.13 -4.03
C ALA A 95 -13.24 -3.74 -5.51
N PRO A 96 -14.07 -4.31 -6.41
CA PRO A 96 -13.94 -4.04 -7.83
C PRO A 96 -14.12 -2.54 -8.06
N ARG A 97 -13.13 -1.90 -8.68
CA ARG A 97 -13.21 -0.47 -9.03
C ARG A 97 -14.50 -0.25 -9.81
N ALA A 98 -15.43 0.52 -9.22
CA ALA A 98 -16.71 0.81 -9.85
C ALA A 98 -16.45 1.36 -11.26
N ARG A 99 -16.92 0.62 -12.28
CA ARG A 99 -16.78 1.01 -13.68
C ARG A 99 -17.53 2.33 -13.87
N ARG A 100 -16.80 3.44 -13.92
CA ARG A 100 -17.34 4.78 -14.16
C ARG A 100 -18.12 4.72 -15.48
N ARG A 101 -19.46 4.67 -15.40
CA ARG A 101 -20.34 4.65 -16.57
C ARG A 101 -20.02 5.90 -17.40
N LYS A 102 -19.48 5.70 -18.62
CA LYS A 102 -19.50 6.76 -19.64
C LYS A 102 -20.97 7.05 -19.91
N SER A 103 -21.43 8.27 -19.64
CA SER A 103 -22.74 8.71 -20.12
C SER A 103 -22.70 8.71 -21.65
N LEU A 104 -23.63 8.00 -22.28
CA LEU A 104 -23.88 8.20 -23.71
C LEU A 104 -24.48 9.59 -23.88
N ALA A 105 -23.74 10.48 -24.54
CA ALA A 105 -24.35 11.68 -25.09
C ALA A 105 -25.35 11.27 -26.17
N LYS A 106 -26.61 11.68 -26.04
CA LYS A 106 -27.60 11.64 -27.13
C LYS A 106 -27.49 12.91 -27.98
N PRO A 107 -27.12 12.81 -29.27
CA PRO A 107 -27.65 13.70 -30.30
C PRO A 107 -28.96 13.11 -30.88
N PRO A 108 -29.66 13.79 -31.80
CA PRO A 108 -29.85 15.23 -31.96
C PRO A 108 -31.37 15.59 -32.00
N VAL A 109 -31.72 16.87 -32.17
CA VAL A 109 -33.00 17.24 -32.82
C VAL A 109 -32.76 18.34 -33.84
N ARG A 110 -32.80 17.97 -35.13
CA ARG A 110 -33.01 18.89 -36.25
C ARG A 110 -34.48 19.33 -36.21
N ARG A 111 -34.77 20.63 -36.29
CA ARG A 111 -36.05 21.13 -36.82
C ARG A 111 -35.78 21.90 -38.10
N LEU A 112 -36.47 21.52 -39.17
CA LEU A 112 -36.51 22.24 -40.43
C LEU A 112 -37.62 23.30 -40.41
N ALA A 113 -37.42 24.29 -41.28
CA ALA A 113 -38.20 25.48 -41.58
C ALA A 113 -39.74 25.45 -41.48
N THR A 114 -40.30 26.63 -41.22
CA THR A 114 -41.57 27.11 -41.80
C THR A 114 -41.42 28.57 -42.25
N ASN A 115 -42.09 28.94 -43.35
CA ASN A 115 -41.90 30.19 -44.11
C ASN A 115 -42.85 31.34 -43.70
N GLY A 116 -42.61 32.54 -44.25
CA GLY A 116 -43.59 33.64 -44.44
C GLY A 116 -43.36 34.86 -43.54
N ALA A 117 -43.03 36.07 -44.05
CA ALA A 117 -43.88 37.02 -44.81
C ALA A 117 -45.01 37.62 -43.94
N SER A 118 -45.27 38.93 -43.78
CA SER A 118 -44.65 40.21 -44.23
C SER A 118 -45.08 41.32 -43.21
N HIS A 119 -45.08 42.67 -43.38
CA HIS A 119 -44.87 43.59 -44.51
C HIS A 119 -44.57 45.02 -43.99
N HIS A 120 -43.78 45.81 -44.75
CA HIS A 120 -43.54 47.28 -44.65
C HIS A 120 -42.73 47.86 -43.48
#